data_AF-A0A227J558-F1
#
_entry.id   AF-A0A227J558-F1
#
_cell.length_a   1.000
_cell.length_b   1.000
_cell.length_c   1.000
_cell.angle_alpha   90.00
_cell.angle_beta   90.00
_cell.angle_gamma   90.00
#
_symmetry.space_group_name_H-M   'P 1'
#
loop_
_entity.id
_entity.type
_entity.pdbx_description
1 polymer ?
#
loop_
_entity_poly.entity_id
_entity_poly.type
_entity_poly.pdbx_seq_one_letter_code
_entity_poly.pdbx_strand_id
1 'polypeptide(L)'
;TESERTRKTRLILLDGTWKKAYKMWQLSTNLHTLTTVKLPEDLQGHYTIRKAPSDNSLSTVEAGFYALSLLEPDNDFSPLLNAFDRMIEFQIAQMPPGVFEKNYLNK
;
A
#
# COMPACT_ATOMS: atom_id res chain seq x y z
N THR A 1 -27.23 2.34 -30.65
CA THR A 1 -26.28 1.39 -30.03
C THR A 1 -25.72 2.08 -28.82
N GLU A 2 -26.44 1.95 -27.72
CA GLU A 2 -26.35 2.87 -26.58
C GLU A 2 -25.21 2.44 -25.65
N SER A 3 -24.14 3.24 -25.68
CA SER A 3 -23.17 3.40 -24.60
C SER A 3 -22.54 2.10 -24.08
N GLU A 4 -21.32 1.81 -24.56
CA GLU A 4 -20.33 1.09 -23.74
C GLU A 4 -20.14 1.91 -22.45
N ARG A 5 -20.97 1.62 -21.45
CA ARG A 5 -20.76 2.14 -20.10
C ARG A 5 -19.38 1.67 -19.69
N THR A 6 -18.42 2.58 -19.63
CA THR A 6 -17.14 2.39 -18.95
C THR A 6 -17.45 1.88 -17.56
N ARG A 7 -17.33 0.56 -17.37
CA ARG A 7 -17.64 -0.10 -16.11
C ARG A 7 -16.63 0.42 -15.09
N LYS A 8 -17.11 1.20 -14.13
CA LYS A 8 -16.23 1.73 -13.06
C LYS A 8 -15.62 0.55 -12.30
N THR A 9 -14.30 0.44 -12.36
CA THR A 9 -13.54 -0.50 -11.54
C THR A 9 -13.51 0.02 -10.12
N ARG A 10 -13.77 -0.86 -9.14
CA ARG A 10 -13.66 -0.55 -7.71
C ARG A 10 -12.67 -1.51 -7.09
N LEU A 11 -11.59 -0.94 -6.54
CA LEU A 11 -10.64 -1.68 -5.74
C LEU A 11 -10.95 -1.49 -4.25
N ILE A 12 -10.85 -2.57 -3.48
CA ILE A 12 -11.01 -2.55 -2.02
C ILE A 12 -9.67 -2.98 -1.42
N LEU A 13 -9.07 -2.11 -0.61
CA LEU A 13 -7.86 -2.41 0.14
C LEU A 13 -8.23 -2.63 1.61
N LEU A 14 -7.70 -3.71 2.19
CA LEU A 14 -7.90 -4.01 3.61
C LEU A 14 -6.69 -3.49 4.39
N ASP A 15 -6.89 -2.45 5.21
CA ASP A 15 -5.81 -1.80 5.95
C ASP A 15 -5.51 -2.45 7.30
N GLY A 16 -4.26 -2.79 7.54
CA GLY A 16 -3.79 -3.32 8.81
C GLY A 16 -2.43 -3.97 8.70
N THR A 17 -1.92 -4.50 9.81
CA THR A 17 -0.75 -5.39 9.73
C THR A 17 -1.09 -6.63 8.91
N TRP A 18 -0.11 -7.27 8.27
CA TRP A 18 -0.31 -8.45 7.43
C TRP A 18 -1.25 -9.50 8.05
N LYS A 19 -0.99 -9.88 9.31
CA LYS A 19 -1.82 -10.83 10.05
C LYS A 19 -3.24 -10.31 10.30
N LYS A 20 -3.40 -9.01 10.56
CA LYS A 20 -4.72 -8.38 10.78
C LYS A 20 -5.51 -8.28 9.47
N ALA A 21 -4.89 -7.82 8.38
CA ALA A 21 -5.53 -7.72 7.07
C ALA A 21 -6.00 -9.09 6.56
N TYR A 22 -5.14 -10.11 6.68
CA TYR A 22 -5.52 -11.49 6.34
C TYR A 22 -6.68 -12.00 7.20
N LYS A 23 -6.65 -11.73 8.52
CA LYS A 23 -7.75 -12.10 9.42
C LYS A 23 -9.05 -11.39 9.06
N MET A 24 -9.02 -10.10 8.71
CA MET A 24 -10.20 -9.37 8.25
C MET A 24 -10.79 -10.03 7.01
N TRP A 25 -9.96 -10.34 6.00
CA TRP A 25 -10.41 -11.07 4.83
C TRP A 25 -11.04 -12.42 5.18
N GLN A 26 -10.40 -13.23 6.03
CA GLN A 26 -10.94 -14.54 6.42
C GLN A 26 -12.31 -14.45 7.11
N LEU A 27 -12.55 -13.41 7.92
CA LEU A 27 -13.80 -13.24 8.66
C LEU A 27 -14.92 -12.59 7.82
N SER A 28 -14.56 -11.80 6.81
CA SER A 28 -15.51 -11.10 5.93
C SER A 28 -15.95 -11.99 4.76
N THR A 29 -16.81 -12.97 5.04
CA THR A 29 -17.32 -13.92 4.03
C THR A 29 -18.02 -13.24 2.84
N ASN A 30 -18.60 -12.06 3.06
CA ASN A 30 -19.18 -11.23 2.01
C ASN A 30 -18.16 -10.74 0.95
N LEU A 31 -16.86 -10.72 1.27
CA LEU A 31 -15.79 -10.34 0.34
C LEU A 31 -15.27 -11.53 -0.48
N HIS A 32 -15.54 -12.78 -0.07
CA HIS A 32 -15.00 -13.97 -0.74
C HIS A 32 -15.59 -14.20 -2.13
N THR A 33 -16.75 -13.61 -2.41
CA THR A 33 -17.39 -13.65 -3.72
C THR A 33 -16.77 -12.66 -4.72
N LEU A 34 -15.96 -11.71 -4.24
CA LEU A 34 -15.29 -10.74 -5.07
C LEU A 34 -14.02 -11.33 -5.68
N THR A 35 -13.70 -10.94 -6.92
CA THR A 35 -12.44 -11.30 -7.56
C THR A 35 -11.27 -10.70 -6.78
N THR A 36 -10.35 -11.55 -6.34
CA THR A 36 -9.08 -11.13 -5.73
C THR A 36 -8.01 -10.97 -6.79
N VAL A 37 -7.13 -9.99 -6.59
CA VAL A 37 -6.00 -9.71 -7.49
C VAL A 37 -4.73 -9.59 -6.67
N LYS A 38 -3.59 -9.83 -7.33
CA LYS A 38 -2.25 -9.69 -6.75
C LYS A 38 -1.48 -8.68 -7.60
N LEU A 39 -0.72 -7.82 -6.94
CA LEU A 39 0.24 -6.96 -7.61
C LEU A 39 1.42 -7.77 -8.16
N PRO A 40 2.08 -7.32 -9.24
CA PRO A 40 3.29 -7.96 -9.76
C PRO A 40 4.37 -8.12 -8.68
N GLU A 41 5.15 -9.20 -8.78
CA GLU A 41 6.16 -9.58 -7.77
C GLU A 41 7.49 -8.85 -7.94
N ASP A 42 7.68 -8.14 -9.04
CA ASP A 42 8.87 -7.36 -9.37
C ASP A 42 8.74 -5.88 -8.96
N LEU A 43 7.61 -5.50 -8.36
CA LEU A 43 7.43 -4.14 -7.83
C LEU A 43 8.31 -3.93 -6.61
N GLN A 44 9.32 -3.09 -6.76
CA GLN A 44 10.16 -2.68 -5.65
C GLN A 44 9.43 -1.63 -4.82
N GLY A 45 9.13 -1.93 -3.55
CA GLY A 45 8.71 -0.88 -2.62
C GLY A 45 9.85 0.12 -2.43
N HIS A 46 9.58 1.42 -2.56
CA HIS A 46 10.53 2.49 -2.22
C HIS A 46 10.58 2.71 -0.70
N TYR A 47 10.50 1.63 0.07
CA TYR A 47 10.15 1.68 1.47
C TYR A 47 11.39 1.66 2.37
N THR A 48 11.92 2.84 2.67
CA THR A 48 13.16 2.99 3.45
C THR A 48 12.97 2.82 4.96
N ILE A 49 11.73 2.80 5.49
CA ILE A 49 11.46 3.13 6.92
C ILE A 49 10.80 2.00 7.74
N ARG A 50 10.45 0.83 7.18
CA ARG A 50 10.33 -0.39 8.03
C ARG A 50 11.11 -1.54 7.42
N LYS A 51 11.54 -2.41 8.33
CA LYS A 51 11.75 -3.83 8.03
C LYS A 51 10.45 -4.42 7.47
N ALA A 52 10.33 -4.34 6.16
CA ALA A 52 9.46 -5.17 5.38
C ALA A 52 9.86 -6.65 5.62
N PRO A 53 8.93 -7.57 5.95
CA PRO A 53 9.29 -8.98 6.13
C PRO A 53 9.87 -9.63 4.86
N SER A 54 9.69 -9.00 3.70
CA SER A 54 10.34 -9.28 2.42
C SER A 54 10.31 -8.03 1.53
N ASP A 55 11.17 -7.95 0.51
CA ASP A 55 11.26 -6.81 -0.43
C ASP A 55 9.93 -6.45 -1.13
N ASN A 56 8.96 -7.39 -1.14
CA ASN A 56 7.63 -7.22 -1.71
C ASN A 56 6.54 -6.83 -0.70
N SER A 57 6.92 -6.46 0.53
CA SER A 57 5.94 -6.08 1.55
C SER A 57 5.60 -4.59 1.44
N LEU A 58 4.59 -4.28 0.65
CA LEU A 58 4.09 -2.91 0.44
C LEU A 58 3.19 -2.44 1.59
N SER A 59 3.26 -1.16 1.94
CA SER A 59 2.22 -0.50 2.75
C SER A 59 0.90 -0.42 1.98
N THR A 60 -0.21 -0.16 2.70
CA THR A 60 -1.52 0.03 2.06
C THR A 60 -1.52 1.18 1.04
N VAL A 61 -0.77 2.26 1.30
CA VAL A 61 -0.67 3.40 0.37
C VAL A 61 0.11 3.01 -0.88
N GLU A 62 1.26 2.33 -0.74
CA GLU A 62 2.04 1.86 -1.88
C GLU A 62 1.26 0.84 -2.73
N ALA A 63 0.52 -0.08 -2.08
CA ALA A 63 -0.36 -1.01 -2.78
C ALA A 63 -1.43 -0.27 -3.59
N GLY A 64 -2.00 0.81 -3.04
CA GLY A 64 -2.94 1.68 -3.73
C GLY A 64 -2.32 2.41 -4.91
N PHE A 65 -1.14 3.01 -4.70
CA PHE A 65 -0.37 3.68 -5.75
C PHE A 65 -0.11 2.73 -6.93
N TYR A 66 0.49 1.56 -6.68
CA TYR A 66 0.80 0.61 -7.75
C TYR A 66 -0.44 0.10 -8.46
N ALA A 67 -1.52 -0.19 -7.73
CA ALA A 67 -2.75 -0.65 -8.36
C ALA A 67 -3.37 0.42 -9.25
N LEU A 68 -3.38 1.69 -8.83
CA LEU A 68 -3.88 2.80 -9.63
C LEU A 68 -3.00 3.05 -10.85
N SER A 69 -1.68 3.06 -10.70
CA SER A 69 -0.73 3.24 -11.81
C SER A 69 -0.85 2.12 -12.86
N LEU A 70 -1.21 0.90 -12.46
CA LEU A 70 -1.47 -0.21 -13.39
C LEU A 70 -2.82 -0.10 -14.10
N LEU A 71 -3.85 0.42 -13.41
CA LEU A 71 -5.20 0.57 -13.96
C LEU A 71 -5.36 1.80 -14.84
N GLU A 72 -4.65 2.88 -14.51
CA GLU A 72 -4.75 4.20 -15.14
C GLU A 72 -3.33 4.75 -15.41
N PRO A 73 -2.58 4.16 -16.37
CA PRO A 73 -1.16 4.48 -16.59
C PRO A 73 -0.90 5.91 -17.07
N ASP A 74 -1.92 6.58 -17.62
CA ASP A 74 -1.82 7.96 -18.10
C ASP A 74 -2.02 9.00 -16.98
N ASN A 75 -2.34 8.55 -15.76
CA ASN A 75 -2.57 9.42 -14.60
C ASN A 75 -1.38 9.39 -13.63
N ASP A 76 -1.04 10.56 -13.08
CA ASP A 76 0.01 10.67 -12.07
C ASP A 76 -0.55 10.47 -10.66
N PHE A 77 -0.14 9.36 -10.03
CA PHE A 77 -0.47 9.03 -8.64
C PHE A 77 0.68 9.27 -7.66
N SER A 78 1.81 9.84 -8.10
CA SER A 78 2.94 10.21 -7.23
C SER A 78 2.56 11.10 -6.04
N PRO A 79 1.50 11.95 -6.07
CA PRO A 79 1.06 12.68 -4.89
C PRO A 79 0.68 11.79 -3.68
N LEU A 80 0.24 10.54 -3.92
CA LEU A 80 -0.02 9.58 -2.83
C LEU A 80 1.27 9.21 -2.09
N LEU A 81 2.33 8.91 -2.83
CA LEU A 81 3.64 8.60 -2.25
C LEU A 81 4.25 9.82 -1.58
N ASN A 82 4.19 10.99 -2.23
CA ASN A 82 4.70 12.23 -1.65
C ASN A 82 4.04 12.55 -0.30
N ALA A 83 2.71 12.45 -0.20
CA ALA A 83 2.00 12.69 1.05
C ALA A 83 2.38 11.66 2.13
N PHE A 84 2.57 10.41 1.73
CA PHE A 84 2.98 9.33 2.61
C PHE A 84 4.40 9.54 3.15
N ASP A 85 5.35 9.91 2.29
CA ASP A 85 6.73 10.21 2.68
C ASP A 85 6.78 11.37 3.67
N ARG A 86 6.05 12.46 3.41
CA ARG A 86 5.96 13.60 4.34
C ARG A 86 5.37 13.22 5.69
N MET A 87 4.37 12.34 5.72
CA MET A 87 3.81 11.83 6.98
C MET A 87 4.87 11.05 7.77
N ILE A 88 5.69 10.24 7.09
CA ILE A 88 6.74 9.47 7.74
C ILE A 88 7.87 10.39 8.23
N GLU A 89 8.35 11.32 7.40
CA GLU A 89 9.34 12.33 7.78
C GLU A 89 8.89 13.10 9.02
N PHE A 90 7.62 13.53 9.05
CA PHE A 90 7.03 14.19 10.19
C PHE A 90 7.07 13.30 11.44
N GLN A 91 6.72 12.01 11.31
CA GLN A 91 6.78 11.07 12.43
C GLN A 91 8.20 10.88 12.96
N ILE A 92 9.19 10.79 12.07
CA ILE A 92 10.61 10.67 12.45
C ILE A 92 11.09 11.91 13.19
N ALA A 93 10.74 13.10 12.69
CA ALA A 93 11.13 14.37 13.30
C ALA A 93 10.59 14.57 14.73
N GLN A 94 9.51 13.87 15.09
CA GLN A 94 8.94 13.86 16.45
C GLN A 94 9.53 12.78 17.36
N MET A 95 10.41 11.91 16.86
CA MET A 95 11.04 10.87 17.68
C MET A 95 12.12 11.49 18.60
N PRO A 96 12.25 11.04 19.86
CA PRO A 96 13.35 11.45 20.72
C PRO A 96 14.72 11.09 20.11
N PRO A 97 15.79 11.85 20.44
CA PRO A 97 17.13 11.58 19.95
C PRO A 97 17.56 10.13 20.18
N GLY A 98 18.13 9.47 19.16
CA GLY A 98 18.61 8.09 19.26
C GLY A 98 17.55 6.99 19.07
N VAL A 99 16.25 7.32 19.05
CA VAL A 99 15.17 6.34 18.85
C VAL A 99 15.11 5.86 17.41
N PHE A 100 15.33 6.75 16.44
CA PHE A 100 15.34 6.38 15.04
C PHE A 100 16.53 5.47 14.73
N GLU A 101 17.73 5.86 15.14
CA GLU A 101 18.99 5.13 14.95
C GLU A 101 18.90 3.71 15.54
N LYS A 102 18.40 3.61 16.78
CA LYS A 102 18.28 2.35 17.51
C LYS A 102 17.33 1.35 16.83
N ASN A 103 16.24 1.83 16.23
CA ASN A 103 15.19 0.98 15.69
C ASN A 103 15.30 0.74 14.18
N TYR A 104 15.92 1.66 13.43
CA TYR A 104 15.86 1.69 11.97
C TYR A 104 17.24 1.73 11.27
N LEU A 105 18.33 2.19 11.92
CA LEU A 105 19.67 2.24 11.29
C LEU A 105 20.61 1.11 11.73
N ASN A 106 20.48 0.60 12.97
CA ASN A 106 21.42 -0.38 13.54
C ASN A 106 21.00 -1.86 13.39
N LYS A 107 20.36 -2.25 12.29
CA LYS A 107 20.07 -3.68 12.01
C LYS A 107 20.05 -4.06 10.54
#